data_AF-A0A2V8DCR0-F1
#
_entry.id   AF-A0A2V8DCR0-F1
#
_cell.length_a   1.000
_cell.length_b   1.000
_cell.length_c   1.000
_cell.angle_alpha   90.00
_cell.angle_beta   90.00
_cell.angle_gamma   90.00
#
_symmetry.space_group_name_H-M   'P 1'
#
loop_
_entity.id
_entity.type
_entity.pdbx_description
1 polymer ?
#
loop_
_entity_poly.entity_id
_entity_poly.type
_entity_poly.pdbx_seq_one_letter_code
_entity_poly.pdbx_strand_id
1 'polypeptide(L)'
;IIRRCATRAIASFVRDIGQDGLGVAGLVVGSVIDPRQVANPHIRAHASEGRLFRTVVEDALRAHGVSCTIIVDKQLATTAARELGCGERAIKRTIGDFGRTIGGSWRADDKAAAIAAWLSLTNDLTLNRALN
;
A
#
# COMPACT_ATOMS: atom_id res chain seq x y z
N ILE A 1 11.29 -19.56 -0.18
CA ILE A 1 12.11 -18.45 -0.73
C ILE A 1 11.39 -17.11 -0.61
N ILE A 2 10.22 -16.94 -1.24
CA ILE A 2 9.45 -15.68 -1.27
C ILE A 2 9.26 -15.03 0.11
N ARG A 3 8.74 -15.78 1.11
CA ARG A 3 8.59 -15.28 2.49
C ARG A 3 9.90 -14.73 3.07
N ARG A 4 11.01 -15.47 2.94
CA ARG A 4 12.33 -15.04 3.43
C ARG A 4 12.79 -13.74 2.76
N CYS A 5 12.55 -13.61 1.45
CA CYS A 5 12.90 -12.39 0.71
C CYS A 5 12.06 -11.20 1.18
N ALA A 6 10.73 -11.37 1.31
CA ALA A 6 9.84 -10.33 1.79
C ALA A 6 10.21 -9.87 3.21
N THR A 7 10.40 -10.81 4.15
CA THR A 7 10.83 -10.49 5.52
C THR A 7 12.14 -9.71 5.54
N ARG A 8 13.15 -10.13 4.77
CA ARG A 8 14.44 -9.42 4.73
C ARG A 8 14.30 -8.01 4.13
N ALA A 9 13.54 -7.87 3.06
CA ALA A 9 13.33 -6.59 2.38
C ALA A 9 12.60 -5.59 3.29
N ILE A 10 11.49 -6.03 3.90
CA ILE A 10 10.72 -5.19 4.84
C ILE A 10 11.54 -4.87 6.08
N ALA A 11 12.26 -5.83 6.66
CA ALA A 11 13.12 -5.56 7.81
C ALA A 11 14.22 -4.53 7.49
N SER A 12 14.78 -4.54 6.26
CA SER A 12 15.71 -3.50 5.82
C SER A 12 15.01 -2.15 5.71
N PHE A 13 13.90 -2.11 5.00
CA PHE A 13 13.12 -0.89 4.79
C PHE A 13 12.70 -0.22 6.09
N VAL A 14 12.19 -0.98 7.06
CA VAL A 14 11.80 -0.48 8.39
C VAL A 14 13.01 0.04 9.17
N ARG A 15 14.18 -0.61 9.06
CA ARG A 15 15.41 -0.10 9.67
C ARG A 15 15.87 1.21 9.05
N ASP A 16 15.76 1.34 7.72
CA ASP A 16 16.20 2.53 6.99
C ASP A 16 15.33 3.76 7.30
N ILE A 17 14.04 3.55 7.58
CA ILE A 17 13.11 4.62 8.02
C ILE A 17 13.29 4.97 9.50
N GLY A 18 13.69 4.01 10.33
CA GLY A 18 13.75 4.13 11.79
C GLY A 18 12.48 3.66 12.49
N GLN A 19 12.61 3.11 13.71
CA GLN A 19 11.51 2.45 14.45
C GLN A 19 10.37 3.41 14.83
N ASP A 20 10.66 4.69 15.04
CA ASP A 20 9.66 5.68 15.48
C ASP A 20 8.81 6.24 14.33
N GLY A 21 9.13 5.87 13.08
CA GLY A 21 8.59 6.53 11.88
C GLY A 21 7.48 5.79 11.13
N LEU A 22 7.18 4.52 11.45
CA LEU A 22 6.28 3.71 10.62
C LEU A 22 5.27 2.90 11.45
N GLY A 23 4.11 3.50 11.73
CA GLY A 23 2.97 2.80 12.35
C GLY A 23 2.00 2.16 11.34
N VAL A 24 1.93 2.72 10.13
CA VAL A 24 0.98 2.29 9.10
C VAL A 24 1.59 2.25 7.70
N ALA A 25 1.03 1.39 6.85
CA ALA A 25 1.40 1.24 5.44
C ALA A 25 0.18 1.00 4.56
N GLY A 26 0.25 1.46 3.31
CA GLY A 26 -0.72 1.13 2.27
C GLY A 26 -0.11 0.21 1.22
N LEU A 27 -0.77 -0.90 0.89
CA LEU A 27 -0.33 -1.84 -0.14
C LEU A 27 -1.29 -1.82 -1.32
N VAL A 28 -0.81 -1.37 -2.47
CA VAL A 28 -1.57 -1.35 -3.73
C VAL A 28 -1.44 -2.70 -4.42
N VAL A 29 -2.57 -3.31 -4.78
CA VAL A 29 -2.62 -4.62 -5.42
C VAL A 29 -3.52 -4.60 -6.66
N GLY A 30 -3.21 -5.43 -7.65
CA GLY A 30 -4.03 -5.52 -8.87
C GLY A 30 -5.41 -6.17 -8.64
N SER A 31 -5.53 -7.05 -7.65
CA SER A 31 -6.78 -7.76 -7.32
C SER A 31 -6.72 -8.39 -5.92
N VAL A 32 -7.90 -8.60 -5.33
CA VAL A 32 -8.10 -9.36 -4.09
C VAL A 32 -9.02 -10.59 -4.29
N ILE A 33 -9.27 -10.97 -5.54
CA ILE A 33 -10.15 -12.11 -5.89
C ILE A 33 -9.68 -13.39 -5.20
N ASP A 34 -10.63 -14.23 -4.76
CA ASP A 34 -10.28 -15.55 -4.26
C ASP A 34 -9.87 -16.46 -5.42
N PRO A 35 -8.63 -17.00 -5.47
CA PRO A 35 -8.21 -17.86 -6.57
C PRO A 35 -9.13 -19.07 -6.77
N ARG A 36 -9.81 -19.53 -5.71
CA ARG A 36 -10.78 -20.63 -5.78
C ARG A 36 -12.00 -20.32 -6.64
N GLN A 37 -12.34 -19.04 -6.79
CA GLN A 37 -13.44 -18.56 -7.63
C GLN A 37 -13.04 -18.41 -9.11
N VAL A 38 -11.75 -18.56 -9.43
CA VAL A 38 -11.24 -18.38 -10.79
C VAL A 38 -11.22 -19.71 -11.52
N ALA A 39 -12.09 -19.87 -12.52
CA ALA A 39 -12.22 -21.11 -13.28
C ALA A 39 -10.99 -21.39 -14.18
N ASN A 40 -10.49 -20.39 -14.90
CA ASN A 40 -9.35 -20.54 -15.80
C ASN A 40 -8.07 -20.86 -14.99
N PRO A 41 -7.39 -22.01 -15.22
CA PRO A 41 -6.22 -22.41 -14.45
C PRO A 41 -5.06 -21.41 -14.48
N HIS A 42 -4.80 -20.78 -15.63
CA HIS A 42 -3.73 -19.80 -15.75
C HIS A 42 -4.02 -18.53 -14.95
N ILE A 43 -5.25 -18.02 -15.06
CA ILE A 43 -5.67 -16.83 -14.28
C ILE A 43 -5.71 -17.16 -12.79
N ARG A 44 -6.09 -18.38 -12.42
CA ARG A 44 -6.07 -18.85 -11.02
C ARG A 44 -4.66 -18.92 -10.45
N ALA A 45 -3.67 -19.33 -11.26
CA ALA A 45 -2.27 -19.32 -10.86
C ALA A 45 -1.80 -17.88 -10.57
N HIS A 46 -2.09 -16.93 -11.46
CA HIS A 46 -1.80 -15.51 -11.24
C HIS A 46 -2.49 -14.93 -10.01
N ALA A 47 -3.77 -15.27 -9.77
CA ALA A 47 -4.48 -14.85 -8.57
C ALA A 47 -3.84 -15.44 -7.29
N SER A 48 -3.38 -16.69 -7.34
CA SER A 48 -2.68 -17.34 -6.23
C SER A 48 -1.33 -16.70 -5.95
N GLU A 49 -0.59 -16.36 -7.01
CA GLU A 49 0.68 -15.62 -6.92
C GLU A 49 0.48 -14.22 -6.32
N GLY A 50 -0.52 -13.47 -6.82
CA GLY A 50 -0.87 -12.16 -6.27
C GLY A 50 -1.25 -12.22 -4.79
N ARG A 51 -2.03 -13.24 -4.38
CA ARG A 51 -2.33 -13.50 -2.96
C ARG A 51 -1.06 -13.82 -2.18
N LEU A 52 -0.18 -14.69 -2.69
CA LEU A 52 1.06 -15.06 -2.03
C LEU A 52 1.93 -13.82 -1.77
N PHE A 53 2.19 -12.99 -2.78
CA PHE A 53 3.02 -11.79 -2.62
C PHE A 53 2.41 -10.80 -1.65
N ARG A 54 1.11 -10.52 -1.76
CA ARG A 54 0.40 -9.65 -0.81
C ARG A 54 0.55 -10.16 0.63
N THR A 55 0.23 -11.43 0.86
CA THR A 55 0.25 -12.01 2.20
C THR A 55 1.64 -11.99 2.82
N VAL A 56 2.70 -12.32 2.07
CA VAL A 56 4.05 -12.31 2.67
C VAL A 56 4.56 -10.90 3.01
N VAL A 57 4.15 -9.88 2.24
CA VAL A 57 4.50 -8.48 2.54
C VAL A 57 3.70 -7.98 3.74
N GLU A 58 2.40 -8.26 3.78
CA GLU A 58 1.51 -7.92 4.89
C GLU A 58 1.96 -8.58 6.20
N ASP A 59 2.28 -9.87 6.17
CA ASP A 59 2.82 -10.61 7.32
C ASP A 59 4.14 -9.99 7.82
N ALA A 60 5.03 -9.61 6.90
CA ALA A 60 6.32 -9.03 7.25
C ALA A 60 6.18 -7.63 7.87
N LEU A 61 5.26 -6.79 7.36
CA LEU A 61 4.94 -5.49 7.95
C LEU A 61 4.35 -5.64 9.35
N ARG A 62 3.40 -6.57 9.53
CA ARG A 62 2.80 -6.86 10.84
C ARG A 62 3.81 -7.35 11.87
N ALA A 63 4.80 -8.16 11.46
CA ALA A 63 5.87 -8.61 12.35
C ALA A 63 6.72 -7.45 12.90
N HIS A 64 6.67 -6.28 12.28
CA HIS A 64 7.31 -5.04 12.73
C HIS A 64 6.33 -4.03 13.33
N GLY A 65 5.10 -4.44 13.68
CA GLY A 65 4.09 -3.56 14.27
C GLY A 65 3.44 -2.58 13.30
N VAL A 66 3.67 -2.73 11.99
CA VAL A 66 3.11 -1.85 10.97
C VAL A 66 1.76 -2.37 10.52
N SER A 67 0.70 -1.60 10.78
CA SER A 67 -0.65 -1.91 10.29
C SER A 67 -0.73 -1.64 8.78
N CYS A 68 -1.34 -2.56 8.02
CA CYS A 68 -1.36 -2.47 6.56
C CYS A 68 -2.79 -2.41 6.01
N THR A 69 -3.07 -1.40 5.18
CA THR A 69 -4.32 -1.28 4.42
C THR A 69 -4.10 -1.77 2.99
N ILE A 70 -4.95 -2.69 2.53
CA ILE A 70 -4.91 -3.20 1.14
C ILE A 70 -5.83 -2.37 0.26
N ILE A 71 -5.32 -1.86 -0.86
CA ILE A 71 -6.08 -1.04 -1.80
C ILE A 71 -5.95 -1.65 -3.20
N VAL A 72 -7.09 -1.88 -3.88
CA VAL A 72 -7.06 -2.32 -5.27
C VAL A 72 -6.71 -1.13 -6.15
N ASP A 73 -5.70 -1.28 -7.02
CA ASP A 73 -5.16 -0.19 -7.85
C ASP A 73 -6.25 0.56 -8.64
N LYS A 74 -7.18 -0.20 -9.25
CA LYS A 74 -8.31 0.35 -10.00
C LYS A 74 -9.26 1.22 -9.17
N GLN A 75 -9.25 1.07 -7.85
CA GLN A 75 -10.08 1.81 -6.90
C GLN A 75 -9.30 2.91 -6.18
N LEU A 76 -7.98 3.00 -6.37
CA LEU A 76 -7.12 3.87 -5.59
C LEU A 76 -7.51 5.35 -5.75
N ALA A 77 -7.69 5.81 -6.99
CA ALA A 77 -8.03 7.22 -7.26
C ALA A 77 -9.38 7.63 -6.66
N THR A 78 -10.42 6.82 -6.86
CA THR A 78 -11.76 7.10 -6.36
C THR A 78 -11.83 7.01 -4.83
N THR A 79 -11.15 6.02 -4.24
CA THR A 79 -11.02 5.90 -2.78
C THR A 79 -10.27 7.10 -2.20
N ALA A 80 -9.14 7.48 -2.80
CA ALA A 80 -8.36 8.65 -2.38
C ALA A 80 -9.19 9.93 -2.41
N ALA A 81 -9.92 10.19 -3.50
CA ALA A 81 -10.75 11.38 -3.61
C ALA A 81 -11.84 11.45 -2.53
N ARG A 82 -12.44 10.31 -2.20
CA ARG A 82 -13.47 10.21 -1.17
C ARG A 82 -12.89 10.42 0.23
N GLU A 83 -11.88 9.63 0.61
CA GLU A 83 -11.38 9.61 1.99
C GLU A 83 -10.51 10.84 2.33
N LEU A 84 -9.79 11.40 1.35
CA LEU A 84 -9.00 12.62 1.57
C LEU A 84 -9.85 13.90 1.43
N GLY A 85 -11.12 13.79 1.02
CA GLY A 85 -12.02 14.93 0.87
C GLY A 85 -11.57 15.96 -0.18
N CYS A 86 -10.70 15.59 -1.13
CA CYS A 86 -10.23 16.47 -2.19
C CYS A 86 -10.32 15.80 -3.57
N GLY A 87 -10.53 16.61 -4.62
CA GLY A 87 -10.71 16.08 -5.98
C GLY A 87 -9.45 15.42 -6.55
N GLU A 88 -9.62 14.43 -7.44
CA GLU A 88 -8.50 13.67 -8.04
C GLU A 88 -7.38 14.54 -8.64
N ARG A 89 -7.73 15.69 -9.23
CA ARG A 89 -6.74 16.64 -9.79
C ARG A 89 -5.85 17.23 -8.70
N ALA A 90 -6.42 17.57 -7.54
CA ALA A 90 -5.67 18.10 -6.40
C ALA A 90 -4.72 17.03 -5.86
N ILE A 91 -5.21 15.79 -5.70
CA ILE A 91 -4.37 14.65 -5.27
C ILE A 91 -3.20 14.46 -6.22
N LYS A 92 -3.45 14.39 -7.54
CA LYS A 92 -2.38 14.22 -8.55
C LYS A 92 -1.36 15.34 -8.48
N ARG A 93 -1.78 16.59 -8.24
CA ARG A 93 -0.87 17.73 -8.05
C ARG A 93 -0.01 17.53 -6.80
N THR A 94 -0.61 17.28 -5.64
CA THR A 94 0.11 17.07 -4.38
C THR A 94 1.16 15.96 -4.49
N ILE A 95 0.79 14.83 -5.09
CA ILE A 95 1.71 13.71 -5.33
C ILE A 95 2.84 14.09 -6.29
N GLY A 96 2.52 14.87 -7.33
CA GLY A 96 3.53 15.45 -8.21
C GLY A 96 4.50 16.38 -7.48
N ASP A 97 4.01 17.11 -6.48
CA ASP A 97 4.83 18.02 -5.67
C ASP A 97 5.76 17.21 -4.74
N PHE A 98 5.27 16.14 -4.11
CA PHE A 98 6.10 15.21 -3.31
C PHE A 98 7.29 14.66 -4.10
N GLY A 99 7.05 14.17 -5.31
CA GLY A 99 8.12 13.65 -6.17
C GLY A 99 9.15 14.70 -6.57
N ARG A 100 8.73 15.96 -6.75
CA ARG A 100 9.67 17.06 -7.02
C ARG A 100 10.52 17.41 -5.80
N THR A 101 9.94 17.38 -4.60
CA THR A 101 10.64 17.69 -3.35
C THR A 101 11.72 16.67 -3.01
N ILE A 102 11.44 15.37 -3.18
CA ILE A 102 12.41 14.29 -2.87
C ILE A 102 13.46 14.12 -3.99
N GLY A 103 13.20 14.65 -5.19
CA GLY A 103 14.11 14.60 -6.32
C GLY A 103 14.04 13.26 -7.05
N GLY A 104 13.05 13.09 -7.94
CA GLY A 104 12.97 11.93 -8.81
C GLY A 104 11.86 11.98 -9.85
N SER A 105 12.04 11.25 -10.96
CA SER A 105 11.00 11.01 -11.97
C SER A 105 10.07 9.90 -11.50
N TRP A 106 9.15 10.24 -10.58
CA TRP A 106 8.19 9.27 -10.05
C TRP A 106 7.35 8.62 -11.15
N ARG A 107 7.38 7.28 -11.17
CA ARG A 107 6.58 6.43 -12.04
C ARG A 107 5.17 6.28 -11.50
N ALA A 108 4.33 5.55 -12.22
CA ALA A 108 2.96 5.28 -11.79
C ALA A 108 2.92 4.59 -10.42
N ASP A 109 3.78 3.58 -10.21
CA ASP A 109 3.83 2.81 -8.97
C ASP A 109 4.27 3.65 -7.77
N ASP A 110 5.27 4.54 -7.95
CA ASP A 110 5.70 5.47 -6.88
C ASP A 110 4.55 6.38 -6.44
N LYS A 111 3.81 6.91 -7.42
CA LYS A 111 2.65 7.78 -7.16
C LYS A 111 1.53 7.01 -6.48
N ALA A 112 1.27 5.77 -6.91
CA ALA A 112 0.25 4.93 -6.31
C ALA A 112 0.59 4.57 -4.86
N ALA A 113 1.84 4.19 -4.59
CA ALA A 113 2.34 3.91 -3.25
C ALA A 113 2.23 5.15 -2.34
N ALA A 114 2.58 6.34 -2.83
CA ALA A 114 2.45 7.58 -2.07
C ALA A 114 0.99 7.94 -1.73
N ILE A 115 0.04 7.73 -2.66
CA ILE A 115 -1.38 7.92 -2.39
C ILE A 115 -1.86 6.92 -1.32
N ALA A 116 -1.47 5.65 -1.43
CA ALA A 116 -1.82 4.61 -0.47
C ALA A 116 -1.26 4.89 0.93
N ALA A 117 -0.03 5.40 1.02
CA ALA A 117 0.56 5.83 2.28
C ALA A 117 -0.21 7.01 2.90
N TRP A 118 -0.54 8.04 2.12
CA TRP A 118 -1.30 9.20 2.59
C TRP A 118 -2.71 8.82 3.08
N LEU A 119 -3.38 7.91 2.37
CA LEU A 119 -4.64 7.33 2.81
C LEU A 119 -4.51 6.61 4.16
N SER A 120 -3.49 5.77 4.31
CA SER A 120 -3.27 4.99 5.52
C SER A 120 -3.01 5.89 6.73
N LEU A 121 -2.23 6.96 6.56
CA LEU A 121 -1.99 7.97 7.59
C LEU A 121 -3.28 8.72 7.99
N THR A 122 -4.12 9.06 7.01
CA THR A 122 -5.37 9.78 7.27
C THR A 122 -6.34 8.93 8.07
N ASN A 123 -6.47 7.64 7.73
CA ASN A 123 -7.32 6.69 8.45
C ASN A 123 -6.85 6.41 9.88
N ASP A 124 -5.54 6.31 10.08
CA ASP A 124 -4.97 6.11 11.41
C ASP A 124 -5.25 7.30 12.33
N LEU A 125 -5.08 8.54 11.81
CA LEU A 125 -5.37 9.76 12.54
C LEU A 125 -6.86 9.91 12.88
N THR A 126 -7.78 9.54 11.98
CA THR A 126 -9.21 9.58 12.26
C THR A 126 -9.63 8.54 13.29
N LEU A 127 -9.10 7.32 13.22
CA LEU A 127 -9.33 6.28 14.23
C LEU A 127 -8.82 6.70 15.62
N ASN A 128 -7.59 7.23 15.69
CA ASN A 128 -7.00 7.68 16.94
C ASN A 128 -7.76 8.87 17.55
N ARG A 129 -8.35 9.75 16.75
CA ARG A 129 -9.22 10.84 17.25
C ARG A 129 -10.59 10.38 17.73
N ALA A 130 -11.12 9.28 17.21
CA ALA A 130 -12.43 8.75 17.63
C ALA A 130 -12.35 7.96 18.95
N LEU A 131 -11.16 7.56 19.38
CA LEU A 131 -10.91 6.76 20.59
C LEU A 131 -10.42 7.59 21.80
N ASN A 132 -10.19 8.89 21.61
CA ASN A 132 -9.81 9.86 22.66
C ASN A 132 -10.94 10.89 22.86
#